data_AF-A0A3D0KGT4-F1
#
_entry.id   AF-A0A3D0KGT4-F1
#
_cell.length_a   1.000
_cell.length_b   1.000
_cell.length_c   1.000
_cell.angle_alpha   90.00
_cell.angle_beta   90.00
_cell.angle_gamma   90.00
#
_symmetry.space_group_name_H-M   'P 1'
#
loop_
_entity.id
_entity.type
_entity.pdbx_description
1 polymer ?
#
loop_
_entity_poly.entity_id
_entity_poly.type
_entity_poly.pdbx_seq_one_letter_code
_entity_poly.pdbx_strand_id
1 'polypeptide(L)'
;MLQRFSSGLARCEEIAAAALAAAVTCLILTNIAFRALGSPLYWISELAIYAMIWMTFLIAATVFKRRQGIAVTLLSDLLPQTGRKLIGVWVDAMVLLFALLLAWLCWRWYQPLALVQAGFDTRAFQGQTFNFIYAENTSTLGIKKFWAWLIVPWFAFSLSLHGWANLIQSLKQWRTPTQAPTAKTLR
;
A
#
# COMPACT_ATOMS: atom_id res chain seq x y z
N MET A 1 -9.47 -7.53 18.23
CA MET A 1 -8.06 -7.08 18.33
C MET A 1 -7.50 -6.71 16.95
N LEU A 2 -7.55 -7.60 15.94
CA LEU A 2 -7.06 -7.34 14.57
C LEU A 2 -7.59 -6.04 13.94
N GLN A 3 -8.88 -5.73 14.09
CA GLN A 3 -9.47 -4.50 13.56
C GLN A 3 -8.96 -3.21 14.24
N ARG A 4 -8.62 -3.27 15.53
CA ARG A 4 -8.03 -2.14 16.25
C ARG A 4 -6.61 -1.89 15.76
N PHE A 5 -5.84 -2.97 15.57
CA PHE A 5 -4.49 -2.90 15.03
C PHE A 5 -4.47 -2.37 13.59
N SER A 6 -5.31 -2.93 12.71
CA SER A 6 -5.56 -2.43 11.35
C SER A 6 -5.98 -0.95 11.34
N SER A 7 -6.73 -0.49 12.33
CA SER A 7 -7.10 0.92 12.43
C SER A 7 -6.01 1.85 12.94
N GLY A 8 -5.19 1.39 13.88
CA GLY A 8 -3.99 2.11 14.30
C GLY A 8 -3.02 2.26 13.13
N LEU A 9 -2.74 1.16 12.41
CA LEU A 9 -1.82 1.15 11.27
C LEU A 9 -2.24 2.15 10.19
N ALA A 10 -3.50 2.09 9.74
CA ALA A 10 -4.00 3.02 8.72
C ALA A 10 -3.90 4.49 9.15
N ARG A 11 -4.11 4.79 10.45
CA ARG A 11 -3.95 6.16 10.95
C ARG A 11 -2.48 6.60 10.87
N CYS A 12 -1.54 5.72 11.20
CA CYS A 12 -0.11 5.99 11.04
C CYS A 12 0.25 6.22 9.56
N GLU A 13 -0.29 5.40 8.65
CA GLU A 13 -0.06 5.54 7.21
C GLU A 13 -0.63 6.86 6.66
N GLU A 14 -1.82 7.26 7.09
CA GLU A 14 -2.43 8.56 6.73
C GLU A 14 -1.59 9.75 7.22
N ILE A 15 -1.11 9.70 8.47
CA ILE A 15 -0.24 10.75 9.02
C ILE A 15 1.09 10.81 8.26
N ALA A 16 1.70 9.66 7.99
CA ALA A 16 2.94 9.58 7.22
C ALA A 16 2.75 10.10 5.79
N ALA A 17 1.64 9.75 5.12
CA ALA A 17 1.32 10.27 3.80
C ALA A 17 1.11 11.79 3.80
N ALA A 18 0.39 12.34 4.79
CA ALA A 18 0.21 13.78 4.93
C ALA A 18 1.55 14.51 5.17
N ALA A 19 2.42 13.94 5.99
CA ALA A 19 3.76 14.48 6.21
C ALA A 19 4.62 14.43 4.93
N LEU A 20 4.54 13.35 4.15
CA LEU A 20 5.22 13.27 2.85
C LEU A 20 4.66 14.27 1.84
N ALA A 21 3.35 14.52 1.82
CA ALA A 21 2.75 15.55 0.96
C ALA A 21 3.31 16.95 1.26
N ALA A 22 3.40 17.29 2.56
CA ALA A 22 4.02 18.53 2.99
C ALA A 22 5.50 18.58 2.61
N ALA A 23 6.24 17.48 2.83
CA ALA A 23 7.64 17.37 2.46
C ALA A 23 7.87 17.56 0.95
N VAL A 24 7.08 16.91 0.10
CA VAL A 24 7.13 17.08 -1.36
C VAL A 24 6.90 18.53 -1.76
N THR A 25 5.91 19.19 -1.14
CA THR A 25 5.62 20.61 -1.40
C THR A 25 6.83 21.48 -1.04
N CYS A 26 7.40 21.30 0.15
CA CYS A 26 8.59 22.02 0.58
C CYS A 26 9.79 21.76 -0.34
N LEU A 27 10.03 20.50 -0.71
CA LEU A 27 11.09 20.11 -1.64
C LEU A 27 10.96 20.85 -2.98
N ILE A 28 9.75 20.87 -3.56
CA ILE A 28 9.51 21.56 -4.83
C ILE A 28 9.75 23.07 -4.69
N LEU A 29 9.26 23.70 -3.62
CA LEU A 29 9.49 25.13 -3.36
C LEU A 29 10.99 25.46 -3.21
N THR A 30 11.74 24.64 -2.47
CA THR A 30 13.19 24.78 -2.34
C THR A 30 13.88 24.63 -3.70
N ASN A 31 13.50 23.64 -4.51
CA ASN A 31 14.07 23.45 -5.84
C ASN A 31 13.82 24.66 -6.76
N ILE A 32 12.61 25.23 -6.71
CA ILE A 32 12.26 26.43 -7.50
C ILE A 32 13.09 27.63 -7.04
N ALA A 33 13.23 27.86 -5.73
CA ALA A 33 14.01 28.97 -5.18
C ALA A 33 15.50 28.87 -5.60
N PHE A 34 16.12 27.71 -5.43
CA PHE A 34 17.52 27.49 -5.81
C PHE A 34 17.74 27.55 -7.33
N ARG A 35 16.76 27.07 -8.11
CA ARG A 35 16.80 27.21 -9.58
C ARG A 35 16.75 28.67 -10.01
N ALA A 36 15.96 29.51 -9.34
CA ALA A 36 15.92 30.95 -9.61
C ALA A 36 17.26 31.65 -9.28
N LEU A 37 17.99 31.13 -8.29
CA LEU A 37 19.34 31.59 -7.90
C LEU A 37 20.45 31.03 -8.81
N GLY A 38 20.12 30.32 -9.89
CA GLY A 38 21.09 29.79 -10.85
C GLY A 38 21.82 28.51 -10.41
N SER A 39 21.44 27.90 -9.28
CA SER A 39 22.05 26.66 -8.75
C SER A 39 21.01 25.55 -8.52
N PRO A 40 20.51 24.91 -9.59
CA PRO A 40 19.46 23.89 -9.46
C PRO A 40 19.93 22.66 -8.66
N LEU A 41 19.12 22.24 -7.69
CA LEU A 41 19.39 21.07 -6.85
C LEU A 41 18.76 19.80 -7.46
N TYR A 42 19.52 19.12 -8.32
CA TYR A 42 19.02 17.96 -9.09
C TYR A 42 18.49 16.81 -8.22
N TRP A 43 19.10 16.55 -7.07
CA TRP A 43 18.70 15.48 -6.15
C TRP A 43 17.31 15.69 -5.54
N ILE A 44 16.84 16.94 -5.44
CA ILE A 44 15.52 17.25 -4.88
C ILE A 44 14.41 16.68 -5.77
N SER A 45 14.60 16.72 -7.09
CA SER A 45 13.61 16.21 -8.04
C SER A 45 13.45 14.69 -7.89
N GLU A 46 14.56 13.96 -7.74
CA GLU A 46 14.55 12.52 -7.50
C GLU A 46 13.96 12.17 -6.12
N LEU A 47 14.30 12.93 -5.08
CA LEU A 47 13.75 12.72 -3.74
C LEU A 47 12.23 12.94 -3.69
N ALA A 48 11.74 13.98 -4.36
CA ALA A 48 10.31 14.27 -4.43
C ALA A 48 9.54 13.13 -5.12
N ILE A 49 10.11 12.54 -6.18
CA ILE A 49 9.52 11.36 -6.84
C ILE A 49 9.43 10.18 -5.87
N TYR A 50 10.50 9.87 -5.12
CA TYR A 50 10.46 8.77 -4.15
C TYR A 50 9.50 9.04 -2.98
N ALA A 51 9.45 10.27 -2.48
CA ALA A 51 8.49 10.66 -1.44
C ALA A 51 7.04 10.54 -1.94
N MET A 52 6.78 10.92 -3.20
CA MET A 52 5.47 10.75 -3.84
C MET A 52 5.11 9.26 -3.98
N ILE A 53 6.04 8.41 -4.42
CA ILE A 53 5.84 6.96 -4.49
C ILE A 53 5.43 6.42 -3.10
N TRP A 54 6.18 6.77 -2.05
CA TRP A 54 5.86 6.37 -0.69
C TRP A 54 4.47 6.83 -0.26
N MET A 55 4.16 8.10 -0.48
CA MET A 55 2.85 8.70 -0.17
C MET A 55 1.71 7.97 -0.89
N THR A 56 1.85 7.68 -2.19
CA THR A 56 0.82 7.02 -2.99
C THR A 56 0.48 5.63 -2.44
N PHE A 57 1.49 4.82 -2.12
CA PHE A 57 1.24 3.49 -1.56
C PHE A 57 0.62 3.54 -0.15
N LEU A 58 1.05 4.47 0.70
CA LEU A 58 0.47 4.66 2.04
C LEU A 58 -1.02 5.07 1.96
N ILE A 59 -1.37 5.98 1.06
CA ILE A 59 -2.77 6.38 0.83
C ILE A 59 -3.57 5.22 0.22
N ALA A 60 -2.99 4.48 -0.73
CA ALA A 60 -3.67 3.34 -1.33
C ALA A 60 -4.08 2.31 -0.27
N ALA A 61 -3.19 2.01 0.69
CA ALA A 61 -3.47 1.03 1.74
C ALA A 61 -4.71 1.41 2.57
N THR A 62 -4.83 2.69 2.90
CA THR A 62 -5.94 3.21 3.71
C THR A 62 -7.25 3.26 2.92
N VAL A 63 -7.20 3.62 1.63
CA VAL A 63 -8.35 3.57 0.72
C VAL A 63 -8.90 2.15 0.60
N PHE A 64 -8.02 1.16 0.42
CA PHE A 64 -8.41 -0.26 0.35
C PHE A 64 -9.03 -0.74 1.66
N LYS A 65 -8.43 -0.40 2.80
CA LYS A 65 -9.00 -0.72 4.11
C LYS A 65 -10.42 -0.18 4.27
N ARG A 66 -10.63 1.09 3.93
CA ARG A 66 -11.93 1.77 4.08
C ARG A 66 -12.96 1.35 3.03
N ARG A 67 -12.59 0.51 2.05
CA ARG A 67 -13.40 0.15 0.87
C ARG A 67 -13.90 1.37 0.10
N GLN A 68 -13.09 2.43 0.10
CA GLN A 68 -13.40 3.71 -0.53
C GLN A 68 -12.87 3.81 -1.96
N GLY A 69 -12.51 2.68 -2.57
CA GLY A 69 -12.21 2.64 -4.00
C GLY A 69 -13.44 3.03 -4.81
N ILE A 70 -13.24 3.65 -5.97
CA ILE A 70 -14.32 3.95 -6.93
C ILE A 70 -14.88 2.60 -7.40
N ALA A 71 -15.97 2.16 -6.78
CA ALA A 71 -16.68 0.95 -7.14
C ALA A 71 -17.87 1.32 -8.02
N VAL A 72 -17.97 0.68 -9.18
CA VAL A 72 -19.19 0.77 -10.00
C VAL A 72 -20.23 -0.13 -9.34
N THR A 73 -21.09 0.46 -8.50
CA THR A 73 -22.07 -0.29 -7.71
C THR A 73 -23.31 -0.71 -8.50
N LEU A 74 -23.43 -0.32 -9.78
CA LEU A 74 -24.59 -0.66 -10.61
C LEU A 74 -24.93 -2.15 -10.51
N LEU A 75 -23.94 -3.04 -10.66
CA LEU A 75 -24.20 -4.47 -10.57
C LEU A 75 -24.67 -4.89 -9.17
N SER A 76 -24.00 -4.45 -8.10
CA SER A 76 -24.42 -4.80 -6.73
C SER A 76 -25.80 -4.24 -6.38
N ASP A 77 -26.17 -3.07 -6.89
CA ASP A 77 -27.43 -2.41 -6.58
C ASP A 77 -28.63 -3.12 -7.21
N LEU A 78 -28.44 -3.87 -8.31
CA LEU A 78 -29.49 -4.71 -8.89
C LEU A 78 -29.69 -6.06 -8.16
N LEU A 79 -28.77 -6.49 -7.29
CA LEU A 79 -28.89 -7.80 -6.61
C LEU A 79 -29.73 -7.74 -5.31
N PRO A 80 -30.42 -8.84 -4.96
CA PRO A 80 -31.04 -9.01 -3.64
C PRO A 80 -29.98 -9.04 -2.52
N GLN A 81 -30.40 -8.84 -1.26
CA GLN A 81 -29.49 -8.68 -0.11
C GLN A 81 -28.41 -9.78 -0.01
N THR A 82 -28.76 -11.03 -0.30
CA THR A 82 -27.82 -12.16 -0.27
C THR A 82 -26.74 -12.04 -1.36
N GLY A 83 -27.13 -11.60 -2.56
CA GLY A 83 -26.20 -11.40 -3.67
C GLY A 83 -25.22 -10.26 -3.41
N ARG A 84 -25.68 -9.16 -2.79
CA ARG A 84 -24.81 -8.05 -2.36
C ARG A 84 -23.77 -8.50 -1.33
N LYS A 85 -24.17 -9.30 -0.35
CA LYS A 85 -23.26 -9.88 0.65
C LYS A 85 -22.22 -10.80 0.00
N LEU A 86 -22.62 -11.64 -0.95
CA LEU A 86 -21.73 -12.55 -1.66
C LEU A 86 -20.69 -11.80 -2.49
N ILE A 87 -21.12 -10.79 -3.26
CA ILE A 87 -20.19 -9.93 -4.01
C ILE A 87 -19.20 -9.24 -3.06
N GLY A 88 -19.66 -8.73 -1.91
CA GLY A 88 -18.78 -8.12 -0.91
C GLY A 88 -17.69 -9.06 -0.39
N VAL A 89 -18.05 -10.30 -0.06
CA VAL A 89 -17.09 -11.34 0.36
C VAL A 89 -16.12 -11.68 -0.77
N TRP A 90 -16.61 -11.82 -2.01
CA TRP A 90 -15.76 -12.10 -3.17
C TRP A 90 -14.74 -10.99 -3.41
N VAL A 91 -15.16 -9.72 -3.35
CA VAL A 91 -14.25 -8.58 -3.51
C VAL A 91 -13.18 -8.60 -2.43
N ASP A 92 -13.53 -8.80 -1.17
CA ASP A 92 -12.54 -8.88 -0.09
C ASP A 92 -11.57 -10.05 -0.26
N ALA A 93 -12.06 -11.21 -0.69
CA ALA A 93 -11.24 -12.37 -0.97
C ALA A 93 -10.27 -12.12 -2.13
N MET A 94 -10.70 -11.43 -3.19
CA MET A 94 -9.85 -11.04 -4.32
C MET A 94 -8.80 -10.01 -3.91
N VAL A 95 -9.16 -9.01 -3.10
CA VAL A 95 -8.19 -8.04 -2.57
C VAL A 95 -7.15 -8.73 -1.68
N LEU A 96 -7.58 -9.66 -0.82
CA LEU A 96 -6.65 -10.43 0.00
C LEU A 96 -5.75 -11.34 -0.85
N LEU A 97 -6.30 -12.02 -1.85
CA LEU A 97 -5.51 -12.83 -2.79
C LEU A 97 -4.45 -11.98 -3.49
N PHE A 98 -4.84 -10.81 -4.01
CA PHE A 98 -3.91 -9.86 -4.61
C PHE A 98 -2.81 -9.44 -3.64
N ALA A 99 -3.15 -9.12 -2.38
CA ALA A 99 -2.17 -8.73 -1.37
C ALA A 99 -1.16 -9.85 -1.07
N LEU A 100 -1.63 -11.10 -0.97
CA LEU A 100 -0.77 -12.26 -0.73
C LEU A 100 0.12 -12.56 -1.93
N LEU A 101 -0.40 -12.46 -3.16
CA LEU A 101 0.39 -12.59 -4.39
C LEU A 101 1.46 -11.50 -4.48
N LEU A 102 1.13 -10.26 -4.10
CA LEU A 102 2.09 -9.17 -4.07
C LEU A 102 3.18 -9.40 -3.02
N ALA A 103 2.82 -9.91 -1.84
CA ALA A 103 3.79 -10.28 -0.80
C ALA A 103 4.71 -11.41 -1.27
N TRP A 104 4.16 -12.42 -1.96
CA TRP A 104 4.93 -13.50 -2.57
C TRP A 104 5.88 -13.00 -3.66
N LEU A 105 5.41 -12.08 -4.52
CA LEU A 105 6.25 -11.46 -5.54
C LEU A 105 7.38 -10.65 -4.89
N CYS A 106 7.10 -9.90 -3.82
CA CYS A 106 8.12 -9.20 -3.04
C CYS A 106 9.15 -10.17 -2.46
N TRP A 107 8.72 -11.30 -1.91
CA TRP A 107 9.63 -12.33 -1.41
C TRP A 107 10.53 -12.88 -2.52
N ARG A 108 9.96 -13.16 -3.70
CA ARG A 108 10.71 -13.64 -4.87
C ARG A 108 11.63 -12.58 -5.46
N TRP A 109 11.27 -11.31 -5.35
CA TRP A 109 12.05 -10.18 -5.83
C TRP A 109 13.21 -9.84 -4.90
N TYR A 110 13.00 -9.85 -3.58
CA TYR A 110 14.06 -9.52 -2.61
C TYR A 110 14.99 -10.70 -2.31
N GLN A 111 14.52 -11.94 -2.49
CA GLN A 111 15.32 -13.16 -2.29
C GLN A 111 16.13 -13.17 -0.98
N PRO A 112 15.51 -12.91 0.19
CA PRO A 112 16.24 -12.73 1.44
C PRO A 112 17.07 -13.96 1.84
N LEU A 113 16.59 -15.17 1.54
CA LEU A 113 17.33 -16.40 1.84
C LEU A 113 18.66 -16.49 1.06
N ALA A 114 18.66 -16.10 -0.21
CA ALA A 114 19.88 -16.08 -1.02
C ALA A 114 20.85 -14.99 -0.53
N LEU A 115 20.34 -13.85 -0.04
CA LEU A 115 21.18 -12.81 0.58
C LEU A 115 21.88 -13.32 1.85
N VAL A 116 21.17 -14.08 2.70
CA VAL A 116 21.74 -14.68 3.91
C VAL A 116 22.77 -15.75 3.55
N GLN A 117 22.50 -16.58 2.53
CA GLN A 117 23.46 -17.59 2.04
C GLN A 117 24.72 -16.96 1.45
N ALA A 118 24.60 -15.78 0.83
CA ALA A 118 25.73 -14.98 0.37
C ALA A 118 26.45 -14.24 1.52
N GLY A 119 26.07 -14.44 2.79
CA GLY A 119 26.69 -13.80 3.94
C GLY A 119 26.48 -12.28 3.98
N PHE A 120 25.39 -11.77 3.41
CA PHE A 120 25.13 -10.34 3.19
C PHE A 120 26.13 -9.64 2.26
N ASP A 121 26.96 -10.39 1.52
CA ASP A 121 27.78 -9.82 0.46
C ASP A 121 26.92 -9.57 -0.79
N THR A 122 26.62 -8.29 -1.02
CA THR A 122 25.84 -7.85 -2.17
C THR A 122 26.47 -8.22 -3.51
N ARG A 123 27.80 -8.29 -3.62
CA ARG A 123 28.48 -8.63 -4.88
C ARG A 123 28.37 -10.11 -5.18
N ALA A 124 28.59 -10.96 -4.17
CA ALA A 124 28.38 -12.40 -4.28
C ALA A 124 26.92 -12.73 -4.61
N PHE A 125 25.97 -12.06 -3.95
CA PHE A 125 24.53 -12.19 -4.23
C PHE A 125 24.20 -11.84 -5.70
N GLN A 126 24.69 -10.71 -6.20
CA GLN A 126 24.48 -10.30 -7.60
C GLN A 126 25.03 -11.34 -8.58
N GLY A 127 26.25 -11.84 -8.34
CA GLY A 127 26.88 -12.83 -9.20
C GLY A 127 26.13 -14.17 -9.26
N GLN A 128 25.48 -14.56 -8.15
CA GLN A 128 24.73 -15.82 -8.06
C GLN A 128 23.29 -15.71 -8.59
N THR A 129 22.64 -14.56 -8.40
CA THR A 129 21.20 -14.40 -8.63
C THR A 129 20.84 -13.48 -9.78
N PHE A 130 21.83 -12.74 -10.33
CA PHE A 130 21.63 -11.63 -11.28
C PHE A 130 20.65 -10.56 -10.78
N ASN A 131 20.51 -10.44 -9.47
CA ASN A 131 19.61 -9.48 -8.84
C ASN A 131 20.39 -8.32 -8.22
N PHE A 132 20.05 -7.10 -8.65
CA PHE A 132 20.79 -5.87 -8.32
C PHE A 132 20.13 -5.01 -7.24
N ILE A 133 19.02 -5.48 -6.64
CA ILE A 133 18.18 -4.70 -5.72
C ILE A 133 18.95 -4.06 -4.56
N TYR A 134 19.96 -4.75 -4.01
CA TYR A 134 20.75 -4.28 -2.86
C TYR A 134 21.97 -3.43 -3.24
N ALA A 135 22.34 -3.39 -4.51
CA ALA A 135 23.58 -2.76 -4.96
C ALA A 135 23.34 -1.46 -5.73
N GLU A 136 22.20 -1.35 -6.41
CA GLU A 136 21.88 -0.23 -7.26
C GLU A 136 21.68 1.06 -6.44
N ASN A 137 22.40 2.11 -6.84
CA ASN A 137 22.25 3.44 -6.27
C ASN A 137 21.26 4.27 -7.09
N THR A 138 20.66 5.27 -6.46
CA THR A 138 19.89 6.33 -7.12
C THR A 138 20.82 7.19 -7.98
N SER A 139 20.25 7.84 -8.99
CA SER A 139 21.03 8.55 -10.02
C SER A 139 21.65 9.83 -9.48
N THR A 140 20.96 10.52 -8.58
CA THR A 140 21.37 11.85 -8.08
C THR A 140 21.51 11.91 -6.57
N LEU A 141 20.74 11.13 -5.81
CA LEU A 141 20.80 11.06 -4.35
C LEU A 141 21.99 10.24 -3.80
N GLY A 142 22.54 9.31 -4.59
CA GLY A 142 23.62 8.42 -4.15
C GLY A 142 23.25 7.38 -3.09
N ILE A 143 21.97 7.24 -2.75
CA ILE A 143 21.46 6.24 -1.79
C ILE A 143 21.09 4.94 -2.50
N LYS A 144 20.97 3.83 -1.76
CA LYS A 144 20.52 2.56 -2.34
C LYS A 144 19.04 2.62 -2.76
N LYS A 145 18.72 2.21 -3.99
CA LYS A 145 17.34 2.12 -4.49
C LYS A 145 16.47 1.16 -3.66
N PHE A 146 17.10 0.19 -2.99
CA PHE A 146 16.49 -0.67 -1.98
C PHE A 146 15.56 0.11 -1.02
N TRP A 147 16.00 1.26 -0.51
CA TRP A 147 15.20 2.06 0.43
C TRP A 147 13.93 2.60 -0.20
N ALA A 148 14.00 3.05 -1.46
CA ALA A 148 12.82 3.53 -2.18
C ALA A 148 11.80 2.40 -2.39
N TRP A 149 12.27 1.20 -2.71
CA TRP A 149 11.42 0.05 -3.00
C TRP A 149 10.84 -0.66 -1.78
N LEU A 150 11.32 -0.37 -0.57
CA LEU A 150 10.85 -0.99 0.68
C LEU A 150 9.35 -0.70 0.96
N ILE A 151 8.80 0.34 0.34
CA ILE A 151 7.37 0.63 0.41
C ILE A 151 6.50 -0.47 -0.19
N VAL A 152 6.96 -1.20 -1.20
CA VAL A 152 6.14 -2.23 -1.87
C VAL A 152 5.92 -3.45 -0.96
N PRO A 153 6.97 -4.03 -0.31
CA PRO A 153 6.79 -5.03 0.74
C PRO A 153 5.93 -4.55 1.90
N TRP A 154 6.14 -3.30 2.35
CA TRP A 154 5.33 -2.70 3.42
C TRP A 154 3.85 -2.63 3.04
N PHE A 155 3.57 -2.12 1.85
CA PHE A 155 2.22 -2.02 1.30
C PHE A 155 1.57 -3.39 1.17
N ALA A 156 2.29 -4.40 0.67
CA ALA A 156 1.77 -5.76 0.56
C ALA A 156 1.41 -6.36 1.93
N PHE A 157 2.24 -6.12 2.95
CA PHE A 157 1.97 -6.53 4.32
C PHE A 157 0.75 -5.81 4.91
N SER A 158 0.71 -4.47 4.80
CA SER A 158 -0.40 -3.64 5.28
C SER A 158 -1.72 -4.02 4.61
N LEU A 159 -1.72 -4.16 3.29
CA LEU A 159 -2.89 -4.57 2.50
C LEU A 159 -3.35 -5.98 2.89
N SER A 160 -2.45 -6.93 3.15
CA SER A 160 -2.80 -8.27 3.61
C SER A 160 -3.49 -8.23 4.98
N LEU A 161 -2.99 -7.40 5.90
CA LEU A 161 -3.58 -7.21 7.22
C LEU A 161 -4.99 -6.59 7.13
N HIS A 162 -5.15 -5.56 6.30
CA HIS A 162 -6.45 -4.92 6.05
C HIS A 162 -7.42 -5.87 5.35
N GLY A 163 -6.96 -6.62 4.34
CA GLY A 163 -7.74 -7.63 3.62
C GLY A 163 -8.28 -8.71 4.54
N TRP A 164 -7.43 -9.24 5.45
CA TRP A 164 -7.88 -10.18 6.48
C TRP A 164 -8.93 -9.58 7.41
N ALA A 165 -8.71 -8.36 7.90
CA ALA A 165 -9.66 -7.68 8.77
C ALA A 165 -11.03 -7.47 8.09
N ASN A 166 -11.02 -7.12 6.80
CA ASN A 166 -12.20 -6.88 5.98
C ASN A 166 -12.95 -8.19 5.68
N LEU A 167 -12.24 -9.24 5.29
CA LEU A 167 -12.85 -10.54 5.00
C LEU A 167 -13.52 -11.15 6.24
N ILE A 168 -12.87 -11.08 7.41
CA ILE A 168 -13.47 -11.54 8.68
C ILE A 168 -14.74 -10.76 9.01
N GLN A 169 -14.76 -9.45 8.73
CA GLN A 169 -15.96 -8.62 8.96
C GLN A 169 -17.11 -9.02 8.05
N SER A 170 -16.83 -9.24 6.76
CA SER A 170 -17.84 -9.68 5.78
C SER A 170 -18.42 -11.05 6.13
N LEU A 171 -17.56 -11.99 6.56
CA LEU A 171 -18.00 -13.31 7.02
C LEU A 171 -18.86 -13.24 8.29
N LYS A 172 -18.54 -12.32 9.22
CA LYS A 172 -19.39 -12.09 10.40
C LYS A 172 -20.74 -11.49 10.03
N GLN A 173 -20.78 -10.50 9.14
CA GLN A 173 -22.02 -9.89 8.65
C GLN A 173 -22.90 -10.85 7.82
N TRP A 174 -22.30 -11.90 7.25
CA TRP A 174 -23.04 -13.00 6.65
C TRP A 174 -23.77 -13.83 7.71
N ARG A 175 -23.09 -14.18 8.81
CA ARG A 175 -23.62 -15.07 9.86
C ARG A 175 -24.73 -14.43 10.70
N THR A 176 -24.76 -13.11 10.81
CA THR A 176 -25.83 -12.40 11.51
C THR A 176 -26.95 -12.06 10.51
N PRO A 177 -28.15 -12.65 10.62
CA PRO A 177 -29.28 -12.22 9.81
C PRO A 177 -29.56 -10.75 10.15
N THR A 178 -29.56 -9.89 9.13
CA THR A 178 -30.13 -8.56 9.28
C THR A 178 -31.60 -8.77 9.60
N GLN A 179 -32.05 -8.43 10.81
CA GLN A 179 -33.47 -8.20 11.05
C GLN A 179 -33.94 -7.19 9.99
N ALA A 180 -35.02 -7.54 9.29
CA ALA A 180 -35.63 -6.66 8.30
C ALA A 180 -35.81 -5.27 8.93
N PRO A 181 -35.63 -4.18 8.16
CA PRO A 181 -36.02 -2.87 8.65
C PRO A 181 -37.50 -2.97 9.00
N THR A 182 -37.84 -2.88 10.29
CA THR A 182 -39.22 -2.72 10.74
C THR A 182 -39.72 -1.51 9.97
N ALA A 183 -40.70 -1.73 9.09
CA ALA A 183 -41.34 -0.68 8.32
C ALA A 183 -41.80 0.39 9.31
N LYS A 184 -41.00 1.46 9.46
CA LYS A 184 -41.46 2.67 10.11
C LYS A 184 -42.50 3.25 9.16
N THR A 185 -43.75 2.95 9.51
CA THR A 185 -44.96 3.66 9.15
C THR A 185 -44.65 5.10 8.74
N LEU A 186 -44.77 5.36 7.44
CA LEU A 186 -45.02 6.70 6.93
C LEU A 186 -46.35 7.17 7.53
N ARG A 187 -46.27 8.12 8.46
CA ARG A 187 -47.36 9.02 8.83
C ARG A 187 -46.83 10.44 8.75
#